data_AF-A0A939IS09-F1
#
_entry.id   AF-A0A939IS09-F1
#
_cell.length_a   1.000
_cell.length_b   1.000
_cell.length_c   1.000
_cell.angle_alpha   90.00
_cell.angle_beta   90.00
_cell.angle_gamma   90.00
#
_symmetry.space_group_name_H-M   'P 1'
#
loop_
_entity.id
_entity.type
_entity.pdbx_description
1 polymer ?
#
loop_
_entity_poly.entity_id
_entity_poly.type
_entity_poly.pdbx_seq_one_letter_code
_entity_poly.pdbx_strand_id
1 'polypeptide(L)'
;MKKFNIAVFVAISTTLACSAIGSASQDADHKRKILVYKDCKIIHQATMTAVQNDAYSALLLEEKKMARLEAPIDAIQAELDLYSEELKRLSGLAFEESEQTLTINKDYLEEQKQAAAKLSALVSSHKKDFAALEAQGDAISDKAKAFEQSIKPALASLDYDNVRIIDTAKSTPWRCNDRI
;
A
#
# COMPACT_ATOMS: atom_id res chain seq x y z
N MET A 1 24.47 -13.87 4.18
CA MET A 1 23.05 -13.84 3.78
C MET A 1 22.32 -12.90 4.73
N LYS A 2 22.13 -11.62 4.35
CA LYS A 2 21.36 -10.65 5.13
C LYS A 2 20.08 -10.33 4.36
N LYS A 3 18.94 -10.51 5.02
CA LYS A 3 17.60 -10.28 4.50
C LYS A 3 17.34 -8.77 4.47
N PHE A 4 16.97 -8.22 3.33
CA PHE A 4 16.58 -6.81 3.19
C PHE A 4 15.06 -6.71 3.15
N ASN A 5 14.50 -5.98 4.12
CA ASN A 5 13.09 -5.61 4.16
C ASN A 5 12.95 -4.27 3.42
N ILE A 6 12.17 -4.23 2.35
CA ILE A 6 11.80 -3.00 1.63
C ILE A 6 10.55 -2.46 2.31
N ALA A 7 10.64 -1.27 2.91
CA ALA A 7 9.50 -0.54 3.44
C ALA A 7 9.07 0.53 2.42
N VAL A 8 7.86 0.41 1.88
CA VAL A 8 7.24 1.41 1.00
C VAL A 8 6.37 2.32 1.86
N PHE A 9 6.71 3.61 1.92
CA PHE A 9 5.87 4.62 2.56
C PHE A 9 5.00 5.30 1.50
N VAL A 10 3.68 5.10 1.60
CA VAL A 10 2.67 5.76 0.76
C VAL A 10 2.14 6.99 1.51
N ALA A 11 2.36 8.18 0.95
CA ALA A 11 1.74 9.41 1.43
C ALA A 11 0.47 9.69 0.61
N ILE A 12 -0.69 9.65 1.28
CA ILE A 12 -2.00 9.88 0.65
C ILE A 12 -2.34 11.37 0.78
N SER A 13 -2.35 12.10 -0.34
CA SER A 13 -2.92 13.45 -0.42
C SER A 13 -4.25 13.41 -1.17
N THR A 14 -5.34 13.69 -0.47
CA THR A 14 -6.70 13.71 -1.00
C THR A 14 -7.00 15.04 -1.70
N THR A 15 -7.12 15.02 -3.03
CA THR A 15 -7.80 16.07 -3.79
C THR A 15 -8.87 15.44 -4.67
N LEU A 16 -10.13 15.64 -4.28
CA LEU A 16 -11.32 15.34 -5.07
C LEU A 16 -11.47 16.37 -6.20
N ALA A 17 -11.34 15.92 -7.45
CA ALA A 17 -11.85 16.63 -8.61
C ALA A 17 -12.52 15.62 -9.57
N CYS A 18 -13.85 15.71 -9.67
CA CYS A 18 -14.64 14.98 -10.66
C CYS A 18 -14.37 15.54 -12.06
N SER A 19 -14.04 14.69 -13.02
CA SER A 19 -14.07 15.01 -14.45
C SER A 19 -14.43 13.76 -15.25
N ALA A 20 -15.37 13.91 -16.17
CA ALA A 20 -15.90 12.87 -17.03
C ALA A 20 -14.81 12.12 -17.82
N ILE A 21 -14.89 10.79 -17.85
CA ILE A 21 -13.94 9.94 -18.61
C ILE A 21 -14.53 9.68 -19.98
N GLY A 22 -14.19 10.53 -20.94
CA GLY A 22 -14.11 10.12 -22.34
C GLY A 22 -12.92 9.17 -22.49
N SER A 23 -13.13 8.05 -23.18
CA SER A 23 -12.09 7.09 -23.54
C SER A 23 -11.13 7.72 -24.56
N ALA A 24 -10.25 8.59 -24.09
CA ALA A 24 -9.05 8.95 -24.82
C ALA A 24 -8.01 7.88 -24.49
N SER A 25 -7.69 7.04 -25.47
CA SER A 25 -6.42 6.33 -25.53
C SER A 25 -5.31 7.38 -25.48
N GLN A 26 -4.84 7.69 -24.27
CA GLN A 26 -3.66 8.52 -24.04
C GLN A 26 -2.43 7.67 -24.38
N ASP A 27 -2.19 7.52 -25.68
CA ASP A 27 -0.85 7.30 -26.19
C ASP A 27 -0.12 8.65 -26.10
N ALA A 28 0.13 9.08 -24.87
CA ALA A 28 1.06 10.16 -24.63
C ALA A 28 2.44 9.51 -24.68
N ASP A 29 3.30 10.02 -25.57
CA ASP A 29 4.74 9.80 -25.64
C ASP A 29 5.37 10.18 -24.28
N HIS A 30 5.13 9.35 -23.27
CA HIS A 30 5.63 9.54 -21.93
C HIS A 30 7.12 9.23 -22.03
N LYS A 31 7.91 10.29 -22.27
CA LYS A 31 9.37 10.24 -22.21
C LYS A 31 9.79 10.02 -20.77
N ARG A 32 9.60 8.80 -20.27
CA ARG A 32 10.01 8.39 -18.94
C ARG A 32 11.46 7.98 -18.96
N LYS A 33 12.15 8.29 -17.87
CA LYS A 33 13.56 7.93 -17.70
C LYS A 33 13.74 7.08 -16.46
N ILE A 34 14.63 6.12 -16.59
CA ILE A 34 15.21 5.38 -15.47
C ILE A 34 16.39 6.20 -14.96
N LEU A 35 16.38 6.54 -13.68
CA LEU A 35 17.49 7.12 -12.94
C LEU A 35 18.02 6.08 -11.96
N VAL A 36 19.30 5.79 -12.02
CA VAL A 36 19.97 4.83 -11.15
C VAL A 36 20.91 5.59 -10.23
N TYR A 37 20.81 5.32 -8.94
CA TYR A 37 21.55 6.02 -7.91
C TYR A 37 22.51 5.08 -7.19
N LYS A 38 23.69 5.60 -6.89
CA LYS A 38 24.63 5.03 -5.92
C LYS A 38 25.16 6.16 -5.06
N ASP A 39 25.21 5.97 -3.74
CA ASP A 39 25.65 7.00 -2.79
C ASP A 39 24.95 8.34 -3.07
N CYS A 40 23.64 8.28 -3.31
CA CYS A 40 22.78 9.44 -3.58
C CYS A 40 23.11 10.25 -4.85
N LYS A 41 23.98 9.73 -5.71
CA LYS A 41 24.36 10.34 -6.99
C LYS A 41 23.78 9.53 -8.14
N ILE A 42 23.29 10.22 -9.15
CA ILE A 42 22.85 9.58 -10.40
C ILE A 42 24.10 9.03 -11.10
N ILE A 43 24.21 7.71 -11.20
CA ILE A 43 25.30 7.02 -11.91
C ILE A 43 24.89 6.55 -13.30
N HIS A 44 23.57 6.46 -13.55
CA HIS A 44 23.04 6.12 -14.87
C HIS A 44 21.68 6.77 -15.08
N GLN A 45 21.44 7.21 -16.32
CA GLN A 45 20.17 7.72 -16.78
C GLN A 45 19.91 7.21 -18.20
N ALA A 46 18.75 6.59 -18.41
CA ALA A 46 18.32 6.15 -19.73
C ALA A 46 16.84 6.44 -19.96
N THR A 47 16.49 6.76 -21.20
CA THR A 47 15.09 6.77 -21.63
C THR A 47 14.58 5.34 -21.67
N MET A 48 13.38 5.11 -21.14
CA MET A 48 12.76 3.79 -21.16
C MET A 48 12.43 3.35 -22.59
N THR A 49 12.61 2.06 -22.87
CA THR A 49 12.14 1.46 -24.13
C THR A 49 10.62 1.35 -24.15
N ALA A 50 10.03 1.07 -25.31
CA ALA A 50 8.58 0.82 -25.41
C ALA A 50 8.13 -0.31 -24.46
N VAL A 51 8.84 -1.44 -24.46
CA VAL A 51 8.55 -2.58 -23.57
C VAL A 51 8.59 -2.19 -22.09
N GLN A 52 9.58 -1.40 -21.68
CA GLN A 52 9.69 -0.93 -20.29
C GLN A 52 8.56 0.05 -19.93
N ASN A 53 8.21 0.93 -20.86
CA ASN A 53 7.11 1.88 -20.67
C ASN A 53 5.76 1.16 -20.55
N ASP A 54 5.52 0.14 -21.37
CA ASP A 54 4.28 -0.65 -21.31
C ASP A 54 4.18 -1.42 -19.99
N ALA A 55 5.27 -2.06 -19.56
CA ALA A 55 5.31 -2.78 -18.29
C ALA A 55 5.08 -1.85 -17.09
N TYR A 56 5.69 -0.65 -17.11
CA TYR A 56 5.49 0.34 -16.05
C TYR A 56 4.07 0.95 -16.08
N SER A 57 3.53 1.26 -17.26
CA SER A 57 2.15 1.74 -17.40
C SER A 57 1.15 0.70 -16.90
N ALA A 58 1.39 -0.59 -17.16
CA ALA A 58 0.56 -1.68 -16.65
C ALA A 58 0.59 -1.76 -15.12
N LEU A 59 1.77 -1.60 -14.50
CA LEU A 59 1.89 -1.52 -13.04
C LEU A 59 1.09 -0.33 -12.46
N LEU A 60 1.29 0.88 -13.01
CA LEU A 60 0.57 2.09 -12.56
C LEU A 60 -0.96 1.95 -12.69
N LEU A 61 -1.42 1.22 -13.71
CA LEU A 61 -2.85 0.96 -13.89
C LEU A 61 -3.41 0.09 -12.77
N GLU A 62 -2.67 -0.94 -12.35
CA GLU A 62 -3.07 -1.79 -11.21
C GLU A 62 -3.02 -1.03 -9.89
N GLU A 63 -2.00 -0.19 -9.66
CA GLU A 63 -1.95 0.69 -8.48
C GLU A 63 -3.16 1.64 -8.43
N LYS A 64 -3.58 2.20 -9.57
CA LYS A 64 -4.78 3.05 -9.63
C LYS A 64 -6.07 2.29 -9.34
N LYS A 65 -6.13 0.98 -9.61
CA LYS A 65 -7.29 0.17 -9.23
C LYS A 65 -7.35 -0.06 -7.72
N MET A 66 -6.20 -0.27 -7.07
CA MET A 66 -6.11 -0.45 -5.61
C MET A 66 -6.81 0.68 -4.86
N ALA A 67 -6.51 1.94 -5.21
CA ALA A 67 -7.11 3.11 -4.57
C ALA A 67 -8.66 3.13 -4.61
N ARG A 68 -9.29 2.47 -5.58
CA ARG A 68 -10.76 2.35 -5.65
C ARG A 68 -11.29 1.19 -4.81
N LEU A 69 -10.52 0.13 -4.66
CA LEU A 69 -10.87 -1.04 -3.86
C LEU A 69 -10.66 -0.77 -2.36
N GLU A 70 -9.84 0.21 -1.99
CA GLU A 70 -9.63 0.62 -0.58
C GLU A 70 -10.85 1.38 -0.03
N ALA A 71 -11.57 2.13 -0.87
CA ALA A 71 -12.66 3.01 -0.43
C ALA A 71 -13.76 2.34 0.42
N PRO A 72 -14.25 1.12 0.13
CA PRO A 72 -15.20 0.43 1.00
C PRO A 72 -14.64 0.07 2.37
N ILE A 73 -13.34 -0.23 2.47
CA ILE A 73 -12.67 -0.54 3.74
C ILE A 73 -12.44 0.74 4.54
N ASP A 74 -12.01 1.81 3.88
CA ASP A 74 -11.87 3.13 4.51
C ASP A 74 -13.21 3.61 5.11
N ALA A 75 -14.32 3.33 4.42
CA ALA A 75 -15.66 3.72 4.87
C ALA A 75 -16.08 3.04 6.18
N ILE A 76 -15.53 1.86 6.51
CA ILE A 76 -15.84 1.13 7.75
C ILE A 76 -14.76 1.27 8.82
N GLN A 77 -13.66 1.99 8.55
CA GLN A 77 -12.52 2.08 9.46
C GLN A 77 -12.93 2.60 10.85
N ALA A 78 -13.80 3.61 10.90
CA ALA A 78 -14.29 4.16 12.17
C ALA A 78 -15.09 3.14 13.00
N GLU A 79 -15.86 2.27 12.35
CA GLU A 79 -16.62 1.21 13.04
C GLU A 79 -15.70 0.08 13.52
N LEU A 80 -14.70 -0.28 12.70
CA LEU A 80 -13.65 -1.23 13.10
C LEU A 80 -12.89 -0.74 14.34
N ASP A 81 -12.48 0.53 14.35
CA ASP A 81 -11.78 1.15 15.47
C ASP A 81 -12.66 1.21 16.72
N LEU A 82 -13.93 1.60 16.55
CA LEU A 82 -14.89 1.68 17.65
C LEU A 82 -15.07 0.31 18.33
N TYR A 83 -15.34 -0.76 17.57
CA TYR A 83 -15.51 -2.08 18.17
C TYR A 83 -14.20 -2.64 18.75
N SER A 84 -13.06 -2.31 18.15
CA SER A 84 -11.75 -2.74 18.66
C SER A 84 -11.41 -2.09 20.00
N GLU A 85 -11.63 -0.77 20.13
CA GLU A 85 -11.43 -0.06 21.39
C GLU A 85 -12.45 -0.47 22.45
N GLU A 86 -13.70 -0.73 22.07
CA GLU A 86 -14.71 -1.22 23.00
C GLU A 86 -14.35 -2.61 23.56
N LEU A 87 -13.88 -3.53 22.70
CA LEU A 87 -13.36 -4.83 23.13
C LEU A 87 -12.20 -4.68 24.10
N LYS A 88 -11.26 -3.78 23.81
CA LYS A 88 -10.11 -3.52 24.68
C LYS A 88 -10.53 -2.96 26.04
N ARG A 89 -11.45 -1.99 26.04
CA ARG A 89 -12.02 -1.41 27.26
C ARG A 89 -12.71 -2.47 28.12
N LEU A 90 -13.59 -3.26 27.53
CA LEU A 90 -14.33 -4.34 28.21
C LEU A 90 -13.38 -5.42 28.73
N SER A 91 -12.34 -5.76 27.98
CA SER A 91 -11.29 -6.68 28.44
C SER A 91 -10.61 -6.17 29.71
N GLY A 92 -10.30 -4.87 29.78
CA GLY A 92 -9.69 -4.26 30.96
C GLY A 92 -10.61 -4.20 32.18
N LEU A 93 -11.93 -4.09 31.97
CA LEU A 93 -12.92 -4.06 33.06
C LEU A 93 -13.35 -5.46 33.53
N ALA A 94 -13.21 -6.47 32.68
CA ALA A 94 -13.62 -7.83 32.99
C ALA A 94 -12.76 -8.50 34.07
N PHE A 95 -11.53 -8.02 34.29
CA PHE A 95 -10.59 -8.60 35.24
C PHE A 95 -10.12 -7.54 36.23
N GLU A 96 -10.41 -7.77 37.50
CA GLU A 96 -9.81 -7.01 38.60
C GLU A 96 -8.89 -7.95 39.38
N GLU A 97 -7.59 -7.69 39.30
CA GLU A 97 -6.56 -8.46 40.00
C GLU A 97 -6.03 -7.67 41.20
N SER A 98 -6.01 -8.32 42.37
CA SER A 98 -5.31 -7.86 43.57
C SER A 98 -4.26 -8.89 43.99
N GLU A 99 -3.40 -8.57 44.96
CA GLU A 99 -2.31 -9.48 45.38
C GLU A 99 -2.76 -10.88 45.82
N GLN A 100 -4.05 -11.08 46.12
CA GLN A 100 -4.58 -12.33 46.69
C GLN A 100 -5.81 -12.87 45.96
N THR A 101 -6.44 -12.09 45.07
CA THR A 101 -7.68 -12.50 44.39
C THR A 101 -7.78 -11.96 42.97
N LEU A 102 -8.26 -12.80 42.05
CA LEU A 102 -8.73 -12.41 40.74
C LEU A 102 -10.26 -12.43 40.72
N THR A 103 -10.86 -11.26 40.53
CA THR A 103 -12.30 -11.11 40.33
C THR A 103 -12.59 -10.97 38.85
N ILE A 104 -13.54 -11.77 38.35
CA ILE A 104 -13.98 -11.73 36.95
C ILE A 104 -15.40 -11.20 36.90
N ASN A 105 -15.60 -10.08 36.22
CA ASN A 105 -16.92 -9.52 35.99
C ASN A 105 -17.56 -10.15 34.73
N LYS A 106 -18.55 -11.01 34.96
CA LYS A 106 -19.23 -11.77 33.90
C LYS A 106 -20.11 -10.89 32.99
N ASP A 107 -20.60 -9.76 33.47
CA ASP A 107 -21.43 -8.86 32.67
C ASP A 107 -20.57 -8.19 31.59
N TYR A 108 -19.38 -7.70 31.95
CA TYR A 108 -18.42 -7.18 30.97
C TYR A 108 -17.92 -8.24 29.99
N LEU A 109 -17.81 -9.51 30.41
CA LEU A 109 -17.53 -10.60 29.47
C LEU A 109 -18.67 -10.83 28.47
N GLU A 110 -19.93 -10.66 28.89
CA GLU A 110 -21.06 -10.80 27.98
C GLU A 110 -21.15 -9.62 26.99
N GLU A 111 -20.93 -8.40 27.47
CA GLU A 111 -20.80 -7.21 26.60
C GLU A 111 -19.65 -7.38 25.60
N GLN A 112 -18.52 -7.94 26.03
CA GLN A 112 -17.36 -8.20 25.18
C GLN A 112 -17.72 -9.19 24.06
N LYS A 113 -18.47 -10.26 24.36
CA LYS A 113 -18.95 -11.20 23.34
C LYS A 113 -19.86 -10.52 22.32
N GLN A 114 -20.73 -9.61 22.77
CA GLN A 114 -21.62 -8.88 21.87
C GLN A 114 -20.82 -7.93 20.96
N ALA A 115 -19.84 -7.20 21.49
CA ALA A 115 -18.94 -6.36 20.70
C ALA A 115 -18.15 -7.20 19.68
N ALA A 116 -17.63 -8.36 20.09
CA ALA A 116 -16.93 -9.29 19.21
C ALA A 116 -17.84 -9.82 18.08
N ALA A 117 -19.10 -10.13 18.40
CA ALA A 117 -20.07 -10.57 17.40
C ALA A 117 -20.38 -9.47 16.37
N LYS A 118 -20.52 -8.21 16.81
CA LYS A 118 -20.72 -7.06 15.91
C LYS A 118 -19.51 -6.83 15.00
N LEU A 119 -18.30 -6.85 15.56
CA LEU A 119 -17.06 -6.74 14.78
C LEU A 119 -16.95 -7.87 13.75
N SER A 120 -17.21 -9.11 14.16
CA SER A 120 -17.19 -10.28 13.28
C SER A 120 -18.22 -10.16 12.15
N ALA A 121 -19.43 -9.68 12.45
CA ALA A 121 -20.46 -9.43 11.44
C ALA A 121 -20.04 -8.35 10.43
N LEU A 122 -19.46 -7.25 10.91
CA LEU A 122 -18.94 -6.16 10.06
C LEU A 122 -17.82 -6.65 9.13
N VAL A 123 -16.83 -7.37 9.66
CA VAL A 123 -15.75 -7.94 8.82
C VAL A 123 -16.32 -8.95 7.82
N SER A 124 -17.29 -9.77 8.24
CA SER A 124 -17.95 -10.75 7.38
C SER A 124 -18.73 -10.11 6.23
N SER A 125 -19.42 -9.00 6.46
CA SER A 125 -20.15 -8.28 5.40
C SER A 125 -19.22 -7.67 4.36
N HIS A 126 -17.98 -7.34 4.73
CA HIS A 126 -16.95 -6.80 3.84
C HIS A 126 -15.93 -7.84 3.35
N LYS A 127 -16.17 -9.14 3.58
CA LYS A 127 -15.24 -10.22 3.15
C LYS A 127 -14.88 -10.15 1.67
N LYS A 128 -15.82 -9.76 0.82
CA LYS A 128 -15.58 -9.62 -0.63
C LYS A 128 -14.64 -8.46 -0.95
N ASP A 129 -14.75 -7.37 -0.22
CA ASP A 129 -13.90 -6.18 -0.41
C ASP A 129 -12.46 -6.50 0.00
N PHE A 130 -12.27 -7.17 1.15
CA PHE A 130 -10.94 -7.65 1.56
C PHE A 130 -10.33 -8.65 0.57
N ALA A 131 -11.13 -9.60 0.05
CA ALA A 131 -10.66 -10.53 -0.97
C ALA A 131 -10.28 -9.83 -2.29
N ALA A 132 -10.99 -8.75 -2.66
CA ALA A 132 -10.66 -7.96 -3.83
C ALA A 132 -9.34 -7.19 -3.64
N LEU A 133 -9.08 -6.66 -2.44
CA LEU A 133 -7.79 -6.04 -2.11
C LEU A 133 -6.63 -7.03 -2.19
N GLU A 134 -6.81 -8.23 -1.64
CA GLU A 134 -5.81 -9.31 -1.71
C GLU A 134 -5.47 -9.65 -3.17
N ALA A 135 -6.50 -9.92 -3.98
CA ALA A 135 -6.33 -10.24 -5.40
C ALA A 135 -5.68 -9.08 -6.19
N GLN A 136 -5.98 -7.82 -5.84
CA GLN A 136 -5.34 -6.67 -6.47
C GLN A 136 -3.87 -6.53 -6.05
N GLY A 137 -3.53 -6.87 -4.81
CA GLY A 137 -2.15 -6.94 -4.32
C GLY A 137 -1.32 -7.95 -5.12
N ASP A 138 -1.88 -9.12 -5.40
CA ASP A 138 -1.26 -10.13 -6.26
C ASP A 138 -1.07 -9.62 -7.69
N ALA A 139 -2.08 -8.95 -8.26
CA ALA A 139 -1.97 -8.36 -9.59
C ALA A 139 -0.86 -7.31 -9.67
N ILE A 140 -0.74 -6.44 -8.66
CA ILE A 140 0.36 -5.45 -8.56
C ILE A 140 1.70 -6.17 -8.47
N SER A 141 1.82 -7.18 -7.61
CA SER A 141 3.05 -7.97 -7.44
C SER A 141 3.52 -8.58 -8.76
N ASP A 142 2.59 -9.14 -9.55
CA ASP A 142 2.91 -9.73 -10.84
C ASP A 142 3.33 -8.68 -11.88
N LYS A 143 2.66 -7.52 -11.93
CA LYS A 143 3.07 -6.42 -12.82
C LYS A 143 4.41 -5.81 -12.39
N ALA A 144 4.67 -5.70 -11.09
CA ALA A 144 5.92 -5.20 -10.56
C ALA A 144 7.09 -6.13 -10.93
N LYS A 145 6.92 -7.45 -10.80
CA LYS A 145 7.92 -8.43 -11.25
C LYS A 145 8.17 -8.34 -12.76
N ALA A 146 7.13 -8.20 -13.57
CA ALA A 146 7.28 -8.04 -15.02
C ALA A 146 8.05 -6.75 -15.36
N PHE A 147 7.76 -5.66 -14.66
CA PHE A 147 8.49 -4.41 -14.82
C PHE A 147 9.96 -4.54 -14.38
N GLU A 148 10.24 -5.13 -13.22
CA GLU A 148 11.60 -5.39 -12.74
C GLU A 148 12.40 -6.21 -13.76
N GLN A 149 11.81 -7.28 -14.28
CA GLN A 149 12.43 -8.12 -15.31
C GLN A 149 12.73 -7.34 -16.60
N SER A 150 11.89 -6.36 -16.96
CA SER A 150 12.10 -5.53 -18.15
C SER A 150 13.27 -4.54 -18.02
N ILE A 151 13.61 -4.12 -16.80
CA ILE A 151 14.69 -3.15 -16.55
C ILE A 151 16.00 -3.82 -16.12
N LYS A 152 15.92 -5.00 -15.49
CA LYS A 152 17.08 -5.73 -14.95
C LYS A 152 18.25 -5.90 -15.94
N PRO A 153 18.03 -6.22 -17.23
CA PRO A 153 19.14 -6.33 -18.19
C PRO A 153 19.91 -5.01 -18.37
N ALA A 154 19.22 -3.87 -18.35
CA ALA A 154 19.84 -2.55 -18.47
C ALA A 154 20.66 -2.17 -17.22
N LEU A 155 20.43 -2.85 -16.10
CA LEU A 155 21.05 -2.57 -14.81
C LEU A 155 22.10 -3.63 -14.40
N ALA A 156 22.25 -4.71 -15.16
CA ALA A 156 23.00 -5.90 -14.75
C ALA A 156 24.49 -5.65 -14.48
N SER A 157 25.10 -4.65 -15.13
CA SER A 157 26.49 -4.26 -14.96
C SER A 157 26.70 -3.08 -14.00
N LEU A 158 25.61 -2.53 -13.45
CA LEU A 158 25.66 -1.39 -12.56
C LEU A 158 25.65 -1.87 -11.11
N ASP A 159 26.52 -1.27 -10.30
CA ASP A 159 26.43 -1.35 -8.85
C ASP A 159 25.63 -0.13 -8.37
N TYR A 160 24.47 -0.34 -7.75
CA TYR A 160 23.51 0.71 -7.42
C TYR A 160 22.72 0.40 -6.15
N ASP A 161 22.23 1.44 -5.49
CA ASP A 161 21.39 1.34 -4.29
C ASP A 161 19.90 1.48 -4.63
N ASN A 162 19.56 2.34 -5.59
CA ASN A 162 18.18 2.70 -5.89
C ASN A 162 17.95 2.95 -7.38
N VAL A 163 16.72 2.67 -7.82
CA VAL A 163 16.23 2.99 -9.17
C VAL A 163 14.97 3.82 -9.04
N ARG A 164 14.87 4.91 -9.81
CA ARG A 164 13.70 5.77 -9.88
C ARG A 164 13.23 5.91 -11.31
N ILE A 165 11.92 5.88 -11.49
CA ILE A 165 11.28 6.25 -12.75
C ILE A 165 10.79 7.68 -12.62
N ILE A 166 11.18 8.54 -13.56
CA ILE A 166 10.68 9.92 -13.62
C ILE A 166 9.92 10.12 -14.93
N ASP A 167 8.76 10.78 -14.82
CA ASP A 167 8.11 11.40 -15.96
C ASP A 167 8.77 12.76 -16.19
N THR A 168 9.37 12.96 -17.36
CA THR A 168 10.13 14.19 -17.68
C THR A 168 9.25 15.44 -17.66
N ALA A 169 7.93 15.31 -17.73
CA ALA A 169 6.99 16.42 -17.62
C ALA A 169 6.66 16.82 -16.16
N LYS A 170 7.00 16.01 -15.16
CA LYS A 170 6.54 16.18 -13.75
C LYS A 170 7.65 16.03 -12.70
N SER A 171 8.92 16.15 -13.07
CA SER A 171 10.02 15.81 -12.14
C SER A 171 10.16 16.81 -10.99
N THR A 172 10.04 16.33 -9.76
CA THR A 172 10.48 17.05 -8.55
C THR A 172 11.92 16.67 -8.19
N PRO A 173 12.73 17.62 -7.69
CA PRO A 173 14.10 17.35 -7.25
C PRO A 173 14.09 16.26 -6.17
N TRP A 174 14.85 15.18 -6.38
CA TRP A 174 15.02 14.15 -5.37
C TRP A 174 15.99 14.62 -4.30
N ARG A 175 15.65 14.41 -3.02
CA ARG A 175 16.59 14.57 -1.90
C ARG A 175 16.87 13.19 -1.36
N CYS A 176 18.09 12.70 -1.54
CA CYS A 176 18.56 11.58 -0.75
C CYS A 176 18.64 12.02 0.70
N ASN A 177 18.10 11.22 1.61
CA ASN A 177 18.32 11.42 3.03
C ASN A 177 19.49 10.52 3.42
N ASP A 178 20.70 11.07 3.49
CA ASP A 178 21.95 10.38 3.86
C ASP A 178 22.00 10.03 5.37
N ARG A 179 20.88 9.66 5.99
CA ARG A 179 20.87 9.18 7.37
C ARG A 179 20.83 7.66 7.40
N ILE A 180 22.04 7.12 7.42
CA ILE A 180 22.57 5.93 8.14
C ILE A 180 21.52 4.89 8.55
#